data_AF-A0A960N499-F1
#
_entry.id   AF-A0A960N499-F1
#
_cell.length_a   1.000
_cell.length_b   1.000
_cell.length_c   1.000
_cell.angle_alpha   90.00
_cell.angle_beta   90.00
_cell.angle_gamma   90.00
#
_symmetry.space_group_name_H-M   'P 1'
#
loop_
_entity.id
_entity.type
_entity.pdbx_description
1 polymer ?
#
loop_
_entity_poly.entity_id
_entity_poly.type
_entity_poly.pdbx_seq_one_letter_code
_entity_poly.pdbx_strand_id
1 'polypeptide(L)'
;MSTRATLLLRFVTGLFFLVRISYADDAVNTNDIRFTFIEPPIVPMKNLPREARRAGISPAPDGKKDKATEIQFGVVRDPKDRGALSKIVAGHIATIAVTWADANRFTTRQQTEAVVRRLLSAPAGSDHTGSYCKTYTYVVWSQALGQPDIVASVEHRDGKPGQLLLFASGDHYLFAYKDREAKWWLGQWREGSQK
;
A
#
# COMPACT_ATOMS: atom_id res chain seq x y z
N MET A 1 71.73 -27.18 28.74
CA MET A 1 71.69 -27.72 27.35
C MET A 1 70.52 -28.68 27.23
N SER A 2 69.71 -28.50 26.18
CA SER A 2 68.66 -29.41 25.66
C SER A 2 67.38 -29.61 26.51
N THR A 3 66.28 -28.92 26.20
CA THR A 3 65.17 -29.27 25.27
C THR A 3 64.01 -29.98 25.97
N ARG A 4 62.83 -29.33 26.01
CA ARG A 4 61.52 -29.88 25.58
C ARG A 4 60.43 -28.83 25.80
N ALA A 5 60.07 -28.16 24.72
CA ALA A 5 58.84 -27.38 24.61
C ALA A 5 57.68 -28.35 24.37
N THR A 6 56.74 -28.40 25.31
CA THR A 6 55.48 -29.15 25.15
C THR A 6 54.42 -28.20 24.60
N LEU A 7 54.09 -28.41 23.33
CA LEU A 7 53.00 -27.76 22.61
C LEU A 7 51.67 -28.26 23.19
N LEU A 8 50.89 -27.37 23.82
CA LEU A 8 49.52 -27.67 24.25
C LEU A 8 48.55 -26.86 23.37
N LEU A 9 48.12 -27.54 22.31
CA LEU A 9 47.04 -27.17 21.41
C LEU A 9 45.74 -27.07 22.21
N ARG A 10 45.23 -25.85 22.44
CA ARG A 10 43.89 -25.65 23.00
C ARG A 10 42.94 -25.23 21.89
N PHE A 11 41.93 -26.07 21.70
CA PHE A 11 40.83 -25.97 20.76
C PHE A 11 40.13 -24.61 20.84
N VAL A 12 40.01 -23.95 19.68
CA VAL A 12 39.10 -22.82 19.46
C VAL A 12 37.72 -23.41 19.20
N THR A 13 36.88 -23.52 20.23
CA THR A 13 35.45 -23.74 20.04
C THR A 13 34.80 -22.38 19.75
N GLY A 14 34.71 -22.07 18.46
CA GLY A 14 33.96 -20.93 17.95
C GLY A 14 32.47 -21.10 18.25
N LEU A 15 31.98 -20.35 19.22
CA LEU A 15 30.55 -20.15 19.42
C LEU A 15 30.10 -19.07 18.42
N PHE A 16 29.78 -19.48 17.20
CA PHE A 16 29.08 -18.63 16.25
C PHE A 16 27.67 -18.39 16.79
N PHE A 17 27.48 -17.31 17.54
CA PHE A 17 26.17 -16.71 17.70
C PHE A 17 25.73 -16.25 16.30
N LEU A 18 24.92 -17.07 15.64
CA LEU A 18 24.04 -16.63 14.57
C LEU A 18 23.11 -15.57 15.18
N VAL A 19 23.54 -14.30 15.11
CA VAL A 19 22.63 -13.18 15.24
C VAL A 19 21.68 -13.31 14.05
N ARG A 20 20.54 -13.95 14.27
CA ARG A 20 19.38 -13.74 13.41
C ARG A 20 18.96 -12.30 13.63
N ILE A 21 19.47 -11.41 12.78
CA ILE A 21 18.82 -10.12 12.53
C ILE A 21 17.50 -10.49 11.85
N SER A 22 16.49 -10.77 12.66
CA SER A 22 15.12 -10.69 12.19
C SER A 22 14.93 -9.21 11.90
N TYR A 23 14.91 -8.83 10.61
CA TYR A 23 14.24 -7.58 10.24
C TYR A 23 12.80 -7.75 10.74
N ALA A 24 12.51 -7.22 11.92
CA ALA A 24 11.15 -6.80 12.18
C ALA A 24 10.86 -5.83 11.04
N ASP A 25 9.89 -6.15 10.18
CA ASP A 25 9.32 -5.16 9.28
C ASP A 25 8.94 -3.97 10.18
N ASP A 26 9.74 -2.91 10.16
CA ASP A 26 9.50 -1.73 10.97
C ASP A 26 8.09 -1.26 10.63
N ALA A 27 7.19 -1.32 11.62
CA ALA A 27 5.83 -0.83 11.45
C ALA A 27 5.91 0.60 10.89
N VAL A 28 5.02 0.96 9.96
CA VAL A 28 5.00 2.31 9.39
C VAL A 28 4.89 3.32 10.53
N ASN A 29 6.01 4.00 10.86
CA ASN A 29 5.96 5.17 11.72
C ASN A 29 5.42 6.32 10.88
N THR A 30 4.09 6.45 10.86
CA THR A 30 3.47 7.47 10.03
C THR A 30 3.93 8.85 10.44
N ASN A 31 4.27 9.10 11.72
CA ASN A 31 4.72 10.42 12.20
C ASN A 31 5.95 10.98 11.46
N ASP A 32 6.78 10.12 10.86
CA ASP A 32 7.95 10.55 10.08
C ASP A 32 7.59 10.97 8.64
N ILE A 33 6.34 10.76 8.22
CA ILE A 33 5.83 11.16 6.90
C ILE A 33 5.49 12.65 6.94
N ARG A 34 6.14 13.41 6.05
CA ARG A 34 5.83 14.82 5.83
C ARG A 34 4.57 14.95 4.97
N PHE A 35 3.61 15.74 5.45
CA PHE A 35 2.43 16.11 4.65
C PHE A 35 2.58 17.52 4.11
N THR A 36 2.21 17.69 2.84
CA THR A 36 2.05 18.99 2.21
C THR A 36 0.71 19.04 1.47
N PHE A 37 0.19 20.24 1.26
CA PHE A 37 -1.07 20.47 0.57
C PHE A 37 -0.81 21.43 -0.58
N ILE A 38 -1.12 21.01 -1.80
CA ILE A 38 -0.89 21.80 -3.00
C ILE A 38 -2.00 22.85 -3.14
N GLU A 39 -1.59 24.10 -3.39
CA GLU A 39 -2.48 25.22 -3.67
C GLU A 39 -2.17 25.81 -5.06
N PRO A 40 -3.18 26.06 -5.92
CA PRO A 40 -4.57 25.65 -5.75
C PRO A 40 -4.74 24.12 -5.84
N PRO A 41 -5.82 23.54 -5.25
CA PRO A 41 -6.08 22.12 -5.36
C PRO A 41 -6.35 21.72 -6.81
N ILE A 42 -5.85 20.55 -7.21
CA ILE A 42 -5.95 20.02 -8.57
C ILE A 42 -7.11 19.04 -8.61
N VAL A 43 -8.23 19.44 -9.21
CA VAL A 43 -9.41 18.58 -9.35
C VAL A 43 -9.04 17.31 -10.14
N PRO A 44 -9.21 16.11 -9.56
CA PRO A 44 -8.82 14.88 -10.22
C PRO A 44 -9.81 14.49 -11.30
N MET A 45 -9.33 13.72 -12.27
CA MET A 45 -10.21 13.09 -13.27
C MET A 45 -11.24 12.20 -12.57
N LYS A 46 -12.43 12.13 -13.15
CA LYS A 46 -13.44 11.15 -12.74
C LYS A 46 -12.91 9.74 -13.05
N ASN A 47 -13.14 8.81 -12.13
CA ASN A 47 -12.77 7.39 -12.19
C ASN A 47 -11.30 7.07 -11.87
N LEU A 48 -11.08 5.78 -11.63
CA LEU A 48 -9.77 5.18 -11.42
C LEU A 48 -8.91 5.23 -12.72
N PRO A 49 -7.60 5.55 -12.64
CA PRO A 49 -6.70 5.56 -13.78
C PRO A 49 -6.76 4.23 -14.57
N ARG A 50 -6.60 4.30 -15.90
CA ARG A 50 -6.68 3.11 -16.77
C ARG A 50 -5.71 2.00 -16.36
N GLU A 51 -4.51 2.37 -15.92
CA GLU A 51 -3.48 1.45 -15.42
C GLU A 51 -3.93 0.74 -14.13
N ALA A 52 -4.45 1.47 -13.15
CA ALA A 52 -5.00 0.90 -11.93
C ALA A 52 -6.22 -0.01 -12.21
N ARG A 53 -7.10 0.38 -13.13
CA ARG A 53 -8.25 -0.45 -13.58
C ARG A 53 -7.84 -1.76 -14.24
N ARG A 54 -6.64 -1.83 -14.81
CA ARG A 54 -6.11 -3.00 -15.51
C ARG A 54 -5.05 -3.75 -14.69
N ALA A 55 -4.82 -3.35 -13.44
CA ALA A 55 -3.85 -3.98 -12.58
C ALA A 55 -4.21 -5.45 -12.31
N GLY A 56 -3.22 -6.34 -12.41
CA GLY A 56 -3.36 -7.76 -12.07
C GLY A 56 -4.28 -8.58 -12.98
N ILE A 57 -4.75 -8.02 -14.10
CA ILE A 57 -5.65 -8.67 -15.05
C ILE A 57 -4.94 -8.99 -16.37
N SER A 58 -5.34 -10.06 -17.04
CA SER A 58 -4.89 -10.41 -18.39
C SER A 58 -6.05 -10.72 -19.32
N PRO A 59 -5.87 -10.56 -20.64
CA PRO A 59 -6.86 -11.05 -21.60
C PRO A 59 -7.12 -12.54 -21.37
N ALA A 60 -8.38 -12.96 -21.51
CA ALA A 60 -8.72 -14.38 -21.49
C ALA A 60 -7.97 -15.11 -22.63
N PRO A 61 -7.37 -16.29 -22.37
CA PRO A 61 -6.55 -17.00 -23.35
C PRO A 61 -7.32 -17.51 -24.58
N ASP A 62 -8.65 -17.50 -24.55
CA ASP A 62 -9.56 -18.10 -25.56
C ASP A 62 -10.55 -17.11 -26.20
N GLY A 63 -10.37 -15.80 -26.01
CA GLY A 63 -11.22 -14.77 -26.63
C GLY A 63 -11.07 -14.74 -28.15
N LYS A 64 -11.95 -15.47 -28.88
CA LYS A 64 -12.16 -15.25 -30.31
C LYS A 64 -12.57 -13.80 -30.53
N LYS A 65 -11.75 -13.06 -31.28
CA LYS A 65 -11.94 -11.64 -31.61
C LYS A 65 -13.09 -11.45 -32.60
N ASP A 66 -14.32 -11.67 -32.17
CA ASP A 66 -15.49 -11.35 -32.99
C ASP A 66 -15.86 -9.87 -32.77
N LYS A 67 -15.59 -9.07 -33.80
CA LYS A 67 -15.55 -7.59 -33.83
C LYS A 67 -16.88 -6.86 -33.56
N ALA A 68 -17.92 -7.49 -33.02
CA ALA A 68 -19.24 -6.85 -32.94
C ALA A 68 -19.73 -6.49 -31.52
N THR A 69 -19.31 -7.17 -30.45
CA THR A 69 -19.84 -6.89 -29.08
C THR A 69 -18.94 -7.55 -28.01
N GLU A 70 -17.68 -7.15 -27.90
CA GLU A 70 -16.75 -7.84 -26.99
C GLU A 70 -16.74 -7.19 -25.59
N ILE A 71 -17.51 -7.77 -24.65
CA ILE A 71 -17.26 -7.59 -23.23
C ILE A 71 -15.94 -8.34 -22.93
N GLN A 72 -14.84 -7.62 -22.82
CA GLN A 72 -13.54 -8.21 -22.47
C GLN A 72 -13.50 -8.49 -20.97
N PHE A 73 -13.79 -9.73 -20.58
CA PHE A 73 -13.54 -10.22 -19.23
C PHE A 73 -12.04 -10.49 -19.07
N GLY A 74 -11.39 -9.78 -18.15
CA GLY A 74 -10.00 -10.05 -17.80
C GLY A 74 -9.89 -11.16 -16.76
N VAL A 75 -8.89 -12.02 -16.89
CA VAL A 75 -8.53 -13.05 -15.90
C VAL A 75 -7.61 -12.44 -14.83
N VAL A 76 -8.02 -12.53 -13.56
CA VAL A 76 -7.20 -12.11 -12.41
C VAL A 76 -6.05 -13.09 -12.21
N ARG A 77 -4.81 -12.60 -12.23
CA ARG A 77 -3.60 -13.44 -12.08
C ARG A 77 -3.35 -13.88 -10.64
N ASP A 78 -3.68 -13.03 -9.69
CA ASP A 78 -3.39 -13.21 -8.28
C ASP A 78 -4.58 -12.74 -7.43
N PRO A 79 -5.51 -13.65 -7.10
CA PRO A 79 -6.71 -13.30 -6.33
C PRO A 79 -6.44 -13.17 -4.81
N LYS A 80 -5.18 -13.27 -4.38
CA LYS A 80 -4.84 -13.32 -2.95
C LYS A 80 -4.94 -11.94 -2.31
N ASP A 81 -5.46 -11.92 -1.09
CA ASP A 81 -5.26 -10.79 -0.17
C ASP A 81 -3.79 -10.76 0.26
N ARG A 82 -3.20 -9.58 0.16
CA ARG A 82 -1.80 -9.27 0.46
C ARG A 82 -1.65 -8.59 1.83
N GLY A 83 -2.74 -8.50 2.59
CA GLY A 83 -2.81 -7.94 3.93
C GLY A 83 -2.95 -6.41 3.91
N ALA A 84 -2.57 -5.79 5.02
CA ALA A 84 -2.67 -4.35 5.16
C ALA A 84 -1.70 -3.60 4.25
N LEU A 85 -2.14 -2.42 3.78
CA LEU A 85 -1.31 -1.50 3.02
C LEU A 85 -0.05 -1.09 3.80
N SER A 86 -0.14 -0.98 5.12
CA SER A 86 0.99 -0.69 6.01
C SER A 86 2.18 -1.61 5.80
N LYS A 87 1.96 -2.90 5.53
CA LYS A 87 3.03 -3.87 5.24
C LYS A 87 3.66 -3.70 3.87
N ILE A 88 2.90 -3.15 2.91
CA ILE A 88 3.37 -2.90 1.54
C ILE A 88 4.23 -1.63 1.49
N VAL A 89 3.92 -0.64 2.33
CA VAL A 89 4.57 0.68 2.32
C VAL A 89 5.55 0.90 3.48
N ALA A 90 5.78 -0.14 4.29
CA ALA A 90 6.60 -0.12 5.50
C ALA A 90 7.94 0.60 5.29
N GLY A 91 8.12 1.74 5.96
CA GLY A 91 9.34 2.54 5.91
C GLY A 91 9.66 3.20 4.56
N HIS A 92 8.83 3.07 3.53
CA HIS A 92 9.17 3.53 2.18
C HIS A 92 8.67 4.94 1.85
N ILE A 93 7.65 5.45 2.53
CA ILE A 93 7.10 6.77 2.23
C ILE A 93 7.92 7.85 2.95
N ALA A 94 8.31 8.90 2.21
CA ALA A 94 8.96 10.09 2.75
C ALA A 94 7.97 11.26 2.87
N THR A 95 7.27 11.55 1.77
CA THR A 95 6.35 12.70 1.66
C THR A 95 5.03 12.28 1.03
N ILE A 96 3.94 12.87 1.51
CA ILE A 96 2.62 12.82 0.90
C ILE A 96 2.20 14.25 0.59
N ALA A 97 2.11 14.56 -0.70
CA ALA A 97 1.59 15.84 -1.19
C ALA A 97 0.13 15.66 -1.61
N VAL A 98 -0.79 16.13 -0.77
CA VAL A 98 -2.23 16.11 -1.07
C VAL A 98 -2.52 17.14 -2.15
N THR A 99 -2.95 16.67 -3.31
CA THR A 99 -3.30 17.52 -4.47
C THR A 99 -4.79 17.80 -4.53
N TRP A 100 -5.62 16.94 -3.93
CA TRP A 100 -7.06 17.11 -3.83
C TRP A 100 -7.61 16.47 -2.55
N ALA A 101 -8.56 17.16 -1.93
CA ALA A 101 -9.45 16.60 -0.92
C ALA A 101 -10.86 17.17 -1.14
N ASP A 102 -11.88 16.33 -1.17
CA ASP A 102 -13.27 16.78 -1.28
C ASP A 102 -13.66 17.57 -0.02
N ALA A 103 -13.82 18.88 -0.17
CA ALA A 103 -14.13 19.80 0.93
C ALA A 103 -15.50 19.52 1.59
N ASN A 104 -16.42 18.82 0.92
CA ASN A 104 -17.70 18.42 1.50
C ASN A 104 -17.54 17.28 2.53
N ARG A 105 -16.43 16.53 2.47
CA ARG A 105 -16.13 15.41 3.36
C ARG A 105 -14.98 15.70 4.31
N PHE A 106 -13.92 16.31 3.78
CA PHE A 106 -12.70 16.64 4.50
C PHE A 106 -12.57 18.16 4.58
N THR A 107 -13.13 18.72 5.64
CA THR A 107 -13.27 20.18 5.81
C THR A 107 -11.96 20.85 6.22
N THR A 108 -11.00 20.07 6.74
CA THR A 108 -9.70 20.58 7.20
C THR A 108 -8.54 19.72 6.72
N ARG A 109 -7.37 20.35 6.55
CA ARG A 109 -6.11 19.65 6.26
C ARG A 109 -5.78 18.58 7.28
N GLN A 110 -5.97 18.90 8.56
CA GLN A 110 -5.70 17.99 9.66
C GLN A 110 -6.59 16.74 9.59
N GLN A 111 -7.86 16.89 9.20
CA GLN A 111 -8.75 15.75 9.00
C GLN A 111 -8.30 14.87 7.84
N THR A 112 -7.93 15.46 6.70
CA THR A 112 -7.39 14.73 5.54
C THR A 112 -6.12 13.96 5.92
N GLU A 113 -5.17 14.63 6.56
CA GLU A 113 -3.92 14.03 7.02
C GLU A 113 -4.18 12.88 7.99
N ALA A 114 -5.04 13.08 8.98
CA ALA A 114 -5.35 12.07 9.98
C ALA A 114 -5.97 10.81 9.35
N VAL A 115 -6.85 10.96 8.36
CA VAL A 115 -7.45 9.83 7.63
C VAL A 115 -6.39 9.06 6.85
N VAL A 116 -5.51 9.75 6.13
CA VAL A 116 -4.41 9.10 5.39
C VAL A 116 -3.45 8.39 6.33
N ARG A 117 -3.08 9.01 7.46
CA ARG A 117 -2.24 8.36 8.49
C ARG A 117 -2.89 7.09 9.03
N ARG A 118 -4.19 7.12 9.34
CA ARG A 118 -4.90 5.94 9.84
C ARG A 118 -4.98 4.82 8.81
N LEU A 119 -5.17 5.12 7.53
CA LEU A 119 -5.06 4.12 6.46
C LEU A 119 -3.68 3.46 6.45
N LEU A 120 -2.61 4.27 6.50
CA LEU A 120 -1.23 3.80 6.41
C LEU A 120 -0.74 3.07 7.67
N SER A 121 -1.47 3.19 8.78
CA SER A 121 -1.25 2.45 10.03
C SER A 121 -2.28 1.35 10.27
N ALA A 122 -3.25 1.16 9.36
CA ALA A 122 -4.33 0.20 9.57
C ALA A 122 -3.79 -1.24 9.65
N PRO A 123 -4.27 -2.06 10.59
CA PRO A 123 -3.87 -3.46 10.69
C PRO A 123 -4.52 -4.30 9.58
N ALA A 124 -3.92 -5.46 9.31
CA ALA A 124 -4.57 -6.47 8.48
C ALA A 124 -5.73 -7.05 9.32
N GLY A 125 -6.91 -7.22 8.71
CA GLY A 125 -8.05 -7.82 9.41
C GLY A 125 -8.58 -9.03 8.66
N SER A 126 -8.98 -10.06 9.42
CA SER A 126 -9.41 -11.35 8.89
C SER A 126 -10.92 -11.48 8.74
N ASP A 127 -11.73 -10.76 9.51
CA ASP A 127 -13.15 -11.11 9.73
C ASP A 127 -14.17 -10.00 9.40
N HIS A 128 -13.74 -8.90 8.77
CA HIS A 128 -14.59 -7.71 8.50
C HIS A 128 -15.23 -7.08 9.75
N THR A 129 -14.82 -7.49 10.95
CA THR A 129 -15.23 -6.89 12.21
C THR A 129 -14.16 -5.89 12.67
N GLY A 130 -14.58 -4.76 13.25
CA GLY A 130 -13.66 -3.72 13.67
C GLY A 130 -12.88 -3.06 12.51
N SER A 131 -11.67 -2.58 12.81
CA SER A 131 -10.83 -1.94 11.80
C SER A 131 -10.03 -2.98 11.02
N TYR A 132 -10.07 -2.90 9.69
CA TYR A 132 -9.30 -3.80 8.84
C TYR A 132 -8.85 -3.10 7.57
N CYS A 133 -7.70 -3.51 7.04
CA CYS A 133 -7.22 -3.16 5.72
C CYS A 133 -6.87 -4.43 4.94
N LYS A 134 -7.38 -4.55 3.72
CA LYS A 134 -7.10 -5.64 2.77
C LYS A 134 -6.60 -5.06 1.47
N THR A 135 -5.58 -5.68 0.89
CA THR A 135 -4.90 -5.16 -0.31
C THR A 135 -4.74 -6.26 -1.34
N TYR A 136 -4.97 -5.92 -2.60
CA TYR A 136 -5.04 -6.82 -3.74
C TYR A 136 -4.28 -6.22 -4.92
N THR A 137 -4.00 -7.04 -5.92
CA THR A 137 -3.37 -6.59 -7.17
C THR A 137 -4.37 -6.32 -8.29
N TYR A 138 -5.68 -6.35 -8.00
CA TYR A 138 -6.77 -6.17 -8.96
C TYR A 138 -7.93 -5.40 -8.31
N VAL A 139 -8.82 -4.84 -9.13
CA VAL A 139 -10.03 -4.17 -8.64
C VAL A 139 -10.97 -5.21 -8.03
N VAL A 140 -11.20 -5.15 -6.72
CA VAL A 140 -12.04 -6.11 -5.97
C VAL A 140 -13.48 -5.67 -5.76
N TRP A 141 -13.83 -4.48 -6.23
CA TRP A 141 -15.15 -3.87 -6.05
C TRP A 141 -15.84 -3.69 -7.40
N SER A 142 -17.17 -3.75 -7.40
CA SER A 142 -18.00 -3.60 -8.61
C SER A 142 -18.62 -2.22 -8.74
N GLN A 143 -18.48 -1.37 -7.72
CA GLN A 143 -19.03 -0.02 -7.70
C GLN A 143 -18.40 0.85 -8.78
N ALA A 144 -19.23 1.62 -9.48
CA ALA A 144 -18.78 2.72 -10.32
C ALA A 144 -18.22 3.83 -9.40
N LEU A 145 -16.90 3.86 -9.24
CA LEU A 145 -16.24 4.91 -8.48
C LEU A 145 -16.24 6.20 -9.28
N GLY A 146 -16.80 7.25 -8.68
CA GLY A 146 -16.79 8.59 -9.25
C GLY A 146 -15.41 9.25 -9.13
N GLN A 147 -15.40 10.49 -8.67
CA GLN A 147 -14.18 11.22 -8.38
C GLN A 147 -13.58 10.72 -7.05
N PRO A 148 -12.25 10.53 -6.93
CA PRO A 148 -11.63 10.26 -5.64
C PRO A 148 -11.87 11.41 -4.65
N ASP A 149 -12.14 11.07 -3.40
CA ASP A 149 -12.33 12.05 -2.33
C ASP A 149 -10.99 12.57 -1.78
N ILE A 150 -9.91 11.80 -1.88
CA ILE A 150 -8.53 12.27 -1.65
C ILE A 150 -7.64 11.79 -2.81
N VAL A 151 -6.81 12.69 -3.32
CA VAL A 151 -5.69 12.38 -4.22
C VAL A 151 -4.42 12.95 -3.66
N ALA A 152 -3.38 12.12 -3.63
CA ALA A 152 -2.06 12.55 -3.22
C ALA A 152 -0.96 11.96 -4.12
N SER A 153 0.05 12.78 -4.38
CA SER A 153 1.34 12.33 -4.88
C SER A 153 2.15 11.81 -3.70
N VAL A 154 2.80 10.66 -3.88
CA VAL A 154 3.64 10.04 -2.85
C VAL A 154 5.07 10.10 -3.34
N GLU A 155 5.97 10.60 -2.50
CA GLU A 155 7.41 10.50 -2.71
C GLU A 155 7.95 9.44 -1.75
N HIS A 156 8.58 8.42 -2.31
CA HIS A 156 9.25 7.39 -1.53
C HIS A 156 10.65 7.85 -1.12
N ARG A 157 11.22 7.26 -0.07
CA ARG A 157 12.55 7.58 0.44
C ARG A 157 13.68 7.36 -0.56
N ASP A 158 13.47 6.53 -1.56
CA ASP A 158 14.40 6.32 -2.68
C ASP A 158 14.16 7.29 -3.86
N GLY A 159 13.36 8.33 -3.66
CA GLY A 159 13.03 9.36 -4.65
C GLY A 159 12.02 8.91 -5.72
N LYS A 160 11.49 7.67 -5.62
CA LYS A 160 10.56 7.16 -6.63
C LYS A 160 9.15 7.71 -6.40
N PRO A 161 8.43 8.09 -7.48
CA PRO A 161 7.08 8.60 -7.36
C PRO A 161 6.09 7.46 -7.11
N GLY A 162 5.03 7.78 -6.38
CA GLY A 162 3.85 6.98 -6.17
C GLY A 162 2.60 7.84 -6.18
N GLN A 163 1.45 7.20 -5.97
CA GLN A 163 0.16 7.87 -5.95
C GLN A 163 -0.77 7.19 -4.97
N LEU A 164 -1.56 7.98 -4.24
CA LEU A 164 -2.65 7.48 -3.41
C LEU A 164 -3.96 8.10 -3.88
N LEU A 165 -4.96 7.24 -4.08
CA LEU A 165 -6.35 7.59 -4.35
C LEU A 165 -7.20 6.97 -3.25
N LEU A 166 -8.08 7.76 -2.64
CA LEU A 166 -9.03 7.30 -1.63
C LEU A 166 -10.45 7.64 -2.06
N PHE A 167 -11.36 6.68 -1.89
CA PHE A 167 -12.78 6.79 -2.21
C PHE A 167 -13.58 6.39 -0.97
N ALA A 168 -14.38 7.31 -0.42
CA ALA A 168 -15.34 7.01 0.62
C ALA A 168 -16.51 6.19 0.06
N SER A 169 -16.83 5.06 0.68
CA SER A 169 -17.91 4.18 0.27
C SER A 169 -18.70 3.70 1.49
N GLY A 170 -19.76 4.43 1.84
CA GLY A 170 -20.56 4.12 3.03
C GLY A 170 -19.71 4.19 4.30
N ASP A 171 -19.52 3.04 4.95
CA ASP A 171 -18.80 2.88 6.22
C ASP A 171 -17.34 2.44 6.07
N HIS A 172 -16.83 2.36 4.84
CA HIS A 172 -15.45 2.00 4.54
C HIS A 172 -14.88 2.90 3.45
N TYR A 173 -13.58 2.75 3.21
CA TYR A 173 -12.87 3.40 2.13
C TYR A 173 -12.38 2.34 1.15
N LEU A 174 -12.41 2.68 -0.13
CA LEU A 174 -11.68 1.98 -1.18
C LEU A 174 -10.45 2.82 -1.52
N PHE A 175 -9.34 2.16 -1.79
CA PHE A 175 -8.10 2.86 -2.11
C PHE A 175 -7.40 2.24 -3.30
N ALA A 176 -6.66 3.07 -4.03
CA ALA A 176 -5.65 2.62 -4.97
C ALA A 176 -4.33 3.32 -4.68
N TYR A 177 -3.28 2.54 -4.55
CA TYR A 177 -1.94 3.00 -4.24
C TYR A 177 -0.96 2.52 -5.30
N LYS A 178 -0.22 3.43 -5.90
CA LYS A 178 0.88 3.14 -6.82
C LYS A 178 2.19 3.20 -6.04
N ASP A 179 2.89 2.08 -5.97
CA ASP A 179 4.14 1.98 -5.23
C ASP A 179 5.36 2.47 -6.03
N ARG A 180 6.52 2.40 -5.38
CA ARG A 180 7.83 2.74 -5.95
C ARG A 180 8.24 1.91 -7.17
N GLU A 181 7.60 0.78 -7.43
CA GLU A 181 7.82 -0.07 -8.61
C GLU A 181 6.78 0.19 -9.71
N ALA A 182 6.00 1.27 -9.57
CA ALA A 182 4.87 1.61 -10.42
C ALA A 182 3.75 0.55 -10.43
N LYS A 183 3.75 -0.37 -9.46
CA LYS A 183 2.71 -1.38 -9.29
C LYS A 183 1.53 -0.78 -8.53
N TRP A 184 0.33 -1.12 -8.99
CA TRP A 184 -0.91 -0.73 -8.35
C TRP A 184 -1.37 -1.78 -7.34
N TRP A 185 -1.67 -1.28 -6.15
CA TRP A 185 -2.27 -1.98 -5.04
C TRP A 185 -3.66 -1.40 -4.80
N LEU A 186 -4.66 -2.25 -4.77
CA LEU A 186 -6.05 -1.87 -4.65
C LEU A 186 -6.63 -2.51 -3.41
N GLY A 187 -7.45 -1.80 -2.67
CA GLY A 187 -7.95 -2.38 -1.44
C GLY A 187 -9.11 -1.65 -0.82
N GLN A 188 -9.50 -2.20 0.31
CA GLN A 188 -10.55 -1.66 1.15
C GLN A 188 -10.03 -1.52 2.57
N TRP A 189 -10.45 -0.45 3.21
CA TRP A 189 -10.10 -0.14 4.58
C TRP A 189 -11.35 0.32 5.30
N ARG A 190 -11.66 -0.36 6.40
CA ARG A 190 -12.70 0.09 7.34
C ARG A 190 -12.03 0.64 8.57
N GLU A 191 -12.44 1.85 8.94
CA GLU A 191 -12.12 2.39 10.25
C GLU A 191 -13.04 1.71 11.27
N GLY A 192 -12.46 1.00 12.24
CA GLY A 192 -13.23 0.40 13.32
C GLY A 192 -13.76 1.50 14.24
N SER A 193 -14.90 1.26 14.88
CA SER A 193 -15.32 2.09 16.00
C SER A 193 -14.23 2.02 17.08
N GLN A 194 -13.66 3.16 17.47
CA GLN A 194 -12.98 3.21 18.77
C GLN A 194 -14.07 2.96 19.82
N LYS A 195 -14.03 1.79 20.45
CA LYS A 195 -14.79 1.54 21.67
C LYS A 195 -14.02 2.10 22.85
#